data_AF-A0A352PIZ4-F1
#
_entry.id   AF-A0A352PIZ4-F1
#
_cell.length_a   1.000
_cell.length_b   1.000
_cell.length_c   1.000
_cell.angle_alpha   90.00
_cell.angle_beta   90.00
_cell.angle_gamma   90.00
#
_symmetry.space_group_name_H-M   'P 1'
#
loop_
_entity.id
_entity.type
_entity.pdbx_description
1 polymer ?
#
loop_
_entity_poly.entity_id
_entity_poly.type
_entity_poly.pdbx_seq_one_letter_code
_entity_poly.pdbx_strand_id
1 'polypeptide(L)'
;MSFKKLSPLVITFIVLAILLVAGMIIFVAKKIVVPIASPVACTMEAKQCPDGSYVGRTGPNCEFAACPSQVSPPISLDCSGSGDSCPSGYTCIQKCGPPVARENDPPPGYYCELNEIANKPIMCPICLASNTNISTPDGKANIKDIKVGMSVWSVNAVGEQVASKVIYISHSDAPKTHKVVHMILSDSREVWVSQNHPTANGLLVGDLRFGDKYDGATIRSVNIESYWDNKTYDLLSDSETGFYWANDILLGSTLFLPF
;
A
#
# COMPACT_ATOMS: atom_id res chain seq x y z
N MET A 1 -83.95 -40.09 -12.11
CA MET A 1 -83.32 -38.95 -11.41
C MET A 1 -84.21 -37.73 -11.62
N SER A 2 -84.96 -37.32 -10.59
CA SER A 2 -85.91 -36.20 -10.68
C SER A 2 -85.17 -34.90 -10.37
N PHE A 3 -84.96 -34.05 -11.37
CA PHE A 3 -84.42 -32.70 -11.17
C PHE A 3 -85.48 -31.85 -10.46
N LYS A 4 -85.32 -31.65 -9.15
CA LYS A 4 -86.12 -30.66 -8.42
C LYS A 4 -85.80 -29.29 -9.04
N LYS A 5 -86.79 -28.65 -9.65
CA LYS A 5 -86.66 -27.30 -10.21
C LYS A 5 -86.21 -26.36 -9.08
N LEU A 6 -85.03 -25.74 -9.23
CA LEU A 6 -84.56 -24.73 -8.27
C LEU A 6 -85.54 -23.56 -8.27
N SER A 7 -85.87 -23.04 -7.09
CA SER A 7 -86.73 -21.87 -6.97
C SER A 7 -86.05 -20.65 -7.61
N PRO A 8 -86.80 -19.72 -8.21
CA PRO A 8 -86.24 -18.54 -8.86
C PRO A 8 -85.35 -17.71 -7.92
N LEU A 9 -85.66 -17.73 -6.61
CA LEU A 9 -84.85 -17.10 -5.55
C LEU A 9 -83.43 -17.69 -5.44
N VAL A 10 -83.28 -19.01 -5.57
CA VAL A 10 -81.96 -19.66 -5.50
C VAL A 10 -81.14 -19.38 -6.76
N ILE A 11 -81.79 -19.31 -7.93
CA ILE A 11 -81.13 -18.94 -9.19
C ILE A 11 -80.59 -17.52 -9.11
N THR A 12 -81.38 -16.56 -8.60
CA THR A 12 -80.94 -15.17 -8.43
C THR A 12 -79.72 -15.08 -7.50
N PHE A 13 -79.71 -15.83 -6.39
CA PHE A 13 -78.59 -15.82 -5.45
C PHE A 13 -77.30 -16.41 -6.06
N ILE A 14 -77.42 -17.47 -6.85
CA ILE A 14 -76.28 -18.08 -7.55
C ILE A 14 -75.71 -17.11 -8.59
N VAL A 15 -76.55 -16.44 -9.38
CA VAL A 15 -76.09 -15.46 -10.38
C VAL A 15 -75.38 -14.28 -9.70
N LEU A 16 -75.91 -13.78 -8.59
CA LEU A 16 -75.29 -12.67 -7.85
C LEU A 16 -73.94 -13.05 -7.25
N ALA A 17 -73.82 -14.27 -6.71
CA ALA A 17 -72.56 -14.81 -6.21
C ALA A 17 -71.52 -14.97 -7.34
N ILE A 18 -71.93 -15.47 -8.51
CA ILE A 18 -71.05 -15.61 -9.68
C ILE A 18 -70.53 -14.25 -10.15
N LEU A 19 -71.40 -13.24 -10.22
CA LEU A 19 -71.00 -11.88 -10.61
C LEU A 19 -70.03 -11.24 -9.61
N LEU A 20 -70.24 -11.44 -8.31
CA LEU A 20 -69.32 -10.97 -7.27
C LEU A 20 -67.95 -11.65 -7.36
N VAL A 21 -67.93 -12.98 -7.55
CA VAL A 21 -66.68 -13.74 -7.70
C VAL A 21 -65.94 -13.33 -8.98
N ALA A 22 -66.64 -13.20 -10.11
CA ALA A 22 -66.06 -12.75 -11.37
C ALA A 22 -65.50 -11.32 -11.25
N GLY A 23 -66.24 -10.41 -10.61
CA GLY A 23 -65.78 -9.04 -10.34
C GLY A 23 -64.54 -9.00 -9.44
N MET A 24 -64.49 -9.82 -8.39
CA MET A 24 -63.35 -9.93 -7.49
C MET A 24 -62.10 -10.49 -8.21
N ILE A 25 -62.27 -11.52 -9.04
CA ILE A 25 -61.18 -12.08 -9.85
C ILE A 25 -60.62 -11.03 -10.82
N ILE A 26 -61.47 -10.27 -11.51
CA ILE A 26 -61.05 -9.22 -12.44
C ILE A 26 -60.32 -8.08 -11.70
N PHE A 27 -60.80 -7.70 -10.52
CA PHE A 27 -60.17 -6.66 -9.69
C PHE A 27 -58.77 -7.07 -9.21
N VAL A 28 -58.62 -8.33 -8.78
CA VAL A 28 -57.32 -8.88 -8.36
C VAL A 28 -56.36 -9.02 -9.55
N ALA A 29 -56.83 -9.50 -10.71
CA ALA A 29 -56.00 -9.65 -11.91
C ALA A 29 -55.44 -8.31 -12.42
N LYS A 30 -56.21 -7.21 -12.37
CA LYS A 30 -55.72 -5.87 -12.74
C LYS A 30 -54.65 -5.32 -11.78
N LYS A 31 -54.60 -5.76 -10.52
CA LYS A 31 -53.61 -5.32 -9.53
C LYS A 31 -52.28 -6.10 -9.60
N ILE A 32 -52.23 -7.26 -10.29
CA ILE A 32 -51.07 -8.18 -10.34
C ILE A 32 -50.30 -8.10 -11.67
N VAL A 33 -50.63 -7.16 -12.57
CA VAL A 33 -49.74 -6.86 -13.71
C VAL A 33 -48.59 -5.99 -13.19
N VAL A 34 -47.62 -6.64 -12.55
CA VAL A 34 -46.32 -6.03 -12.25
C VAL A 34 -45.69 -5.70 -13.61
N PRO A 35 -45.34 -4.43 -13.89
CA PRO A 35 -44.58 -4.13 -15.09
C PRO A 35 -43.22 -4.81 -14.92
N ILE A 36 -43.02 -5.92 -15.62
CA ILE A 36 -41.71 -6.53 -15.73
C ILE A 36 -40.89 -5.52 -16.51
N ALA A 37 -40.12 -4.70 -15.82
CA ALA A 37 -39.16 -3.81 -16.46
C ALA A 37 -38.23 -4.71 -17.26
N SER A 38 -38.41 -4.72 -18.58
CA SER A 38 -37.52 -5.43 -19.49
C SER A 38 -36.08 -5.03 -19.18
N PRO A 39 -35.12 -5.96 -19.15
CA PRO A 39 -33.73 -5.59 -18.95
C PRO A 39 -33.32 -4.67 -20.11
N VAL A 40 -33.13 -3.38 -19.79
CA VAL A 40 -32.62 -2.40 -20.75
C VAL A 40 -31.18 -2.78 -21.03
N ALA A 41 -30.89 -3.21 -22.26
CA ALA A 41 -29.55 -3.50 -22.70
C ALA A 41 -28.82 -2.17 -22.99
N CYS A 42 -27.84 -1.84 -22.15
CA CYS A 42 -27.00 -0.65 -22.33
C CYS A 42 -25.74 -0.98 -23.13
N THR A 43 -25.14 0.04 -23.75
CA THR A 43 -23.87 -0.10 -24.47
C THR A 43 -22.73 -0.44 -23.49
N MET A 44 -21.75 -1.23 -23.93
CA MET A 44 -20.61 -1.70 -23.13
C MET A 44 -19.51 -0.64 -22.96
N GLU A 45 -19.91 0.62 -22.79
CA GLU A 45 -18.97 1.72 -22.58
C GLU A 45 -18.51 1.76 -21.13
N ALA A 46 -17.23 2.01 -20.93
CA ALA A 46 -16.61 2.18 -19.63
C ALA A 46 -16.18 3.63 -19.45
N LYS A 47 -16.57 4.25 -18.34
CA LYS A 47 -16.07 5.57 -17.92
C LYS A 47 -15.04 5.37 -16.82
N GLN A 48 -13.85 5.91 -17.02
CA GLN A 48 -12.82 5.92 -15.99
C GLN A 48 -13.19 6.91 -14.87
N CYS A 49 -13.08 6.45 -13.64
CA CYS A 49 -13.28 7.24 -12.43
C CYS A 49 -11.96 7.89 -11.99
N PRO A 50 -12.00 8.94 -11.14
CA PRO A 50 -10.77 9.60 -10.65
C PRO A 50 -9.80 8.66 -9.89
N ASP A 51 -10.29 7.55 -9.34
CA ASP A 51 -9.49 6.50 -8.68
C ASP A 51 -8.84 5.52 -9.65
N GLY A 52 -9.06 5.67 -10.96
CA GLY A 52 -8.57 4.76 -12.00
C GLY A 52 -9.45 3.54 -12.25
N SER A 53 -10.53 3.34 -11.50
CA SER A 53 -11.53 2.29 -11.75
C SER A 53 -12.42 2.63 -12.95
N TYR A 54 -13.25 1.68 -13.40
CA TYR A 54 -14.15 1.86 -14.54
C TYR A 54 -15.58 1.51 -14.17
N VAL A 55 -16.52 2.37 -14.55
CA VAL A 55 -17.96 2.14 -14.39
C VAL A 55 -18.66 2.03 -15.73
N GLY A 56 -19.61 1.10 -15.82
CA GLY A 56 -20.47 0.93 -16.99
C GLY A 56 -21.77 1.73 -16.89
N ARG A 57 -22.56 1.70 -17.97
CA ARG A 57 -23.92 2.24 -17.99
C ARG A 57 -24.91 1.29 -17.30
N THR A 58 -25.85 1.84 -16.54
CA THR A 58 -26.86 1.09 -15.80
C THR A 58 -28.20 1.84 -15.72
N GLY A 59 -29.24 1.17 -15.26
CA GLY A 59 -30.57 1.73 -15.05
C GLY A 59 -31.39 1.92 -16.33
N PRO A 60 -32.64 2.40 -16.19
CA PRO A 60 -33.59 2.50 -17.30
C PRO A 60 -33.18 3.51 -18.38
N ASN A 61 -32.32 4.47 -18.04
CA ASN A 61 -31.83 5.51 -18.96
C ASN A 61 -30.41 5.25 -19.48
N CYS A 62 -29.78 4.12 -19.13
CA CYS A 62 -28.39 3.80 -19.48
C CYS A 62 -27.39 4.92 -19.15
N GLU A 63 -27.54 5.49 -17.96
CA GLU A 63 -26.60 6.47 -17.43
C GLU A 63 -25.40 5.75 -16.81
N PHE A 64 -24.23 6.38 -16.78
CA PHE A 64 -23.09 5.80 -16.08
C PHE A 64 -23.45 5.61 -14.61
N ALA A 65 -23.17 4.41 -14.07
CA ALA A 65 -23.24 4.20 -12.64
C ALA A 65 -22.39 5.27 -11.93
N ALA A 66 -22.82 5.67 -10.74
CA ALA A 66 -21.98 6.51 -9.91
C ALA A 66 -20.61 5.85 -9.77
N CYS A 67 -19.53 6.62 -9.95
CA CYS A 67 -18.21 6.17 -9.51
C CYS A 67 -18.34 5.71 -8.06
N PRO A 68 -17.65 4.64 -7.63
CA PRO A 68 -17.58 4.31 -6.22
C PRO A 68 -17.23 5.62 -5.50
N SER A 69 -18.20 6.12 -4.72
CA SER A 69 -17.99 7.30 -3.89
C SER A 69 -16.72 6.99 -3.16
N GLN A 70 -15.75 7.87 -3.33
CA GLN A 70 -14.49 7.81 -2.64
C GLN A 70 -14.82 7.38 -1.20
N VAL A 71 -14.57 6.11 -0.87
CA VAL A 71 -13.81 5.86 0.34
C VAL A 71 -12.45 6.43 -0.04
N SER A 72 -12.37 7.77 -0.11
CA SER A 72 -11.24 8.48 0.43
C SER A 72 -11.05 7.73 1.74
N PRO A 73 -9.98 6.93 1.89
CA PRO A 73 -9.70 6.31 3.18
C PRO A 73 -9.95 7.42 4.19
N PRO A 74 -10.85 7.20 5.18
CA PRO A 74 -11.32 8.29 6.01
C PRO A 74 -10.09 9.06 6.43
N ILE A 75 -10.08 10.34 6.05
CA ILE A 75 -9.14 11.39 6.45
C ILE A 75 -8.31 10.85 7.60
N SER A 76 -7.09 10.40 7.31
CA SER A 76 -6.08 9.91 8.26
C SER A 76 -6.66 9.69 9.66
N LEU A 77 -7.46 8.64 9.84
CA LEU A 77 -7.99 8.35 11.17
C LEU A 77 -6.80 7.85 11.97
N ASP A 78 -6.15 8.79 12.67
CA ASP A 78 -5.01 8.48 13.51
C ASP A 78 -5.50 7.60 14.67
N CYS A 79 -4.70 6.59 15.01
CA CYS A 79 -4.92 5.72 16.17
C CYS A 79 -3.71 5.85 17.11
N SER A 80 -3.85 5.51 18.39
CA SER A 80 -2.75 5.66 19.38
C SER A 80 -1.96 4.36 19.60
N GLY A 81 -2.07 3.39 18.69
CA GLY A 81 -1.34 2.12 18.71
C GLY A 81 -2.25 0.88 18.68
N SER A 82 -1.69 -0.30 18.97
CA SER A 82 -2.38 -1.60 18.87
C SER A 82 -3.57 -1.81 19.81
N GLY A 83 -3.90 -0.82 20.65
CA GLY A 83 -4.98 -0.85 21.64
C GLY A 83 -6.19 0.04 21.34
N ASP A 84 -6.13 0.91 20.32
CA ASP A 84 -7.26 1.75 19.90
C ASP A 84 -8.04 1.11 18.75
N SER A 85 -9.38 1.15 18.83
CA SER A 85 -10.25 0.51 17.84
C SER A 85 -10.39 1.37 16.60
N CYS A 86 -9.55 1.11 15.61
CA CYS A 86 -9.93 1.41 14.23
C CYS A 86 -11.33 0.80 13.94
N PRO A 87 -12.15 1.44 13.09
CA PRO A 87 -13.46 0.91 12.72
C PRO A 87 -13.36 -0.53 12.18
N SER A 88 -14.47 -1.26 12.23
CA SER A 88 -14.53 -2.60 11.63
C SER A 88 -14.07 -2.55 10.17
N GLY A 89 -13.12 -3.43 9.81
CA GLY A 89 -12.49 -3.44 8.48
C GLY A 89 -11.15 -2.71 8.39
N TYR A 90 -10.66 -2.12 9.49
CA TYR A 90 -9.39 -1.39 9.54
C TYR A 90 -8.45 -1.94 10.62
N THR A 91 -7.15 -1.82 10.38
CA THR A 91 -6.05 -2.19 11.29
C THR A 91 -5.21 -0.95 11.57
N CYS A 92 -4.83 -0.74 12.82
CA CYS A 92 -3.94 0.35 13.21
C CYS A 92 -2.50 0.02 12.80
N ILE A 93 -1.93 0.82 11.89
CA ILE A 93 -0.58 0.65 11.34
C ILE A 93 0.28 1.85 11.72
N GLN A 94 1.52 1.58 12.12
CA GLN A 94 2.50 2.60 12.45
C GLN A 94 3.03 3.26 11.17
N LYS A 95 3.10 4.59 11.14
CA LYS A 95 3.75 5.34 10.06
C LYS A 95 5.26 5.13 10.12
N CYS A 96 5.96 5.33 9.01
CA CYS A 96 7.42 5.45 9.06
C CYS A 96 7.81 6.67 9.89
N GLY A 97 8.97 6.60 10.55
CA GLY A 97 9.61 7.80 11.10
C GLY A 97 9.96 8.82 10.01
N PRO A 98 10.24 10.08 10.41
CA PRO A 98 10.71 11.08 9.46
C PRO A 98 11.99 10.58 8.76
N PRO A 99 12.24 11.00 7.50
CA PRO A 99 13.45 10.64 6.76
C PRO A 99 14.73 11.06 7.48
N VAL A 100 14.65 12.16 8.24
CA VAL A 100 15.74 12.73 9.03
C VAL A 100 15.24 12.89 10.46
N ALA A 101 15.38 11.86 11.29
CA ALA A 101 14.96 11.93 12.68
C ALA A 101 15.93 12.74 13.54
N ARG A 102 15.39 13.59 14.40
CA ARG A 102 16.09 14.38 15.41
C ARG A 102 15.80 13.81 16.79
N GLU A 103 16.68 14.10 17.75
CA GLU A 103 16.60 13.60 19.12
C GLU A 103 15.25 13.90 19.81
N ASN A 104 14.60 15.01 19.45
CA ASN A 104 13.32 15.44 20.02
C ASN A 104 12.13 15.26 19.07
N ASP A 105 12.29 14.53 17.97
CA ASP A 105 11.15 14.25 17.09
C ASP A 105 10.16 13.32 17.81
N PRO A 106 8.84 13.56 17.66
CA PRO A 106 7.84 12.66 18.23
C PRO A 106 7.96 11.27 17.58
N PRO A 107 7.61 10.19 18.30
CA PRO A 107 7.54 8.87 17.69
C PRO A 107 6.55 8.90 16.52
N PRO A 108 6.72 8.03 15.51
CA PRO A 108 5.82 7.99 14.38
C PRO A 108 4.39 7.74 14.86
N GLY A 109 3.46 8.55 14.37
CA GLY A 109 2.04 8.33 14.62
C GLY A 109 1.55 7.02 13.99
N TYR A 110 0.32 6.64 14.31
CA TYR A 110 -0.34 5.51 13.69
C TYR A 110 -1.56 5.98 12.92
N TYR A 111 -2.01 5.18 11.96
CA TYR A 111 -3.21 5.44 11.20
C TYR A 111 -3.99 4.15 10.96
N CYS A 112 -5.29 4.27 10.79
CA CYS A 112 -6.15 3.15 10.41
C CYS A 112 -6.04 2.89 8.92
N GLU A 113 -5.50 1.73 8.56
CA GLU A 113 -5.40 1.23 7.19
C GLU A 113 -6.45 0.14 6.96
N LEU A 114 -6.98 0.03 5.74
CA LEU A 114 -7.92 -1.06 5.40
C LEU A 114 -7.26 -2.42 5.66
N ASN A 115 -7.97 -3.38 6.24
CA ASN A 115 -7.44 -4.72 6.57
C ASN A 115 -6.78 -5.42 5.37
N GLU A 116 -7.30 -5.19 4.17
CA GLU A 116 -6.78 -5.73 2.90
C GLU A 116 -5.43 -5.11 2.48
N ILE A 117 -5.14 -3.90 2.96
CA ILE A 117 -3.94 -3.11 2.65
C ILE A 117 -2.95 -3.15 3.82
N ALA A 118 -3.42 -3.29 5.06
CA ALA A 118 -2.64 -3.26 6.29
C ALA A 118 -1.50 -4.31 6.33
N ASN A 119 -1.65 -5.41 5.61
CA ASN A 119 -0.62 -6.44 5.47
C ASN A 119 0.34 -6.21 4.29
N LYS A 120 0.13 -5.15 3.49
CA LYS A 120 1.03 -4.84 2.39
C LYS A 120 2.37 -4.30 2.93
N PRO A 121 3.47 -4.60 2.23
CA PRO A 121 4.79 -4.06 2.57
C PRO A 121 4.78 -2.53 2.63
N ILE A 122 5.31 -1.97 3.72
CA ILE A 122 5.64 -0.54 3.80
C ILE A 122 7.14 -0.39 3.56
N MET A 123 7.53 0.46 2.63
CA MET A 123 8.94 0.77 2.39
C MET A 123 9.23 2.17 2.91
N CYS A 124 9.87 2.22 4.07
CA CYS A 124 10.34 3.48 4.63
C CYS A 124 11.48 4.04 3.74
N PRO A 125 11.55 5.36 3.53
CA PRO A 125 12.30 5.94 2.42
C PRO A 125 13.83 5.85 2.56
N ILE A 126 14.38 5.71 3.76
CA ILE A 126 15.81 5.93 4.06
C ILE A 126 16.30 4.84 5.02
N CYS A 127 16.88 3.77 4.49
CA CYS A 127 17.19 2.60 5.31
C CYS A 127 18.38 1.77 4.81
N LEU A 128 19.44 1.74 5.60
CA LEU A 128 20.27 0.56 5.83
C LEU A 128 19.64 -0.28 6.95
N ALA A 129 19.77 -1.60 6.85
CA ALA A 129 19.40 -2.53 7.91
C ALA A 129 20.33 -2.42 9.13
N SER A 130 19.82 -2.77 10.30
CA SER A 130 20.54 -2.67 11.59
C SER A 130 21.77 -3.58 11.72
N ASN A 131 21.92 -4.58 10.85
CA ASN A 131 23.09 -5.46 10.79
C ASN A 131 24.19 -4.95 9.84
N THR A 132 23.98 -3.79 9.19
CA THR A 132 24.92 -3.26 8.20
C THR A 132 26.22 -2.83 8.86
N ASN A 133 27.34 -3.25 8.28
CA ASN A 133 28.68 -2.84 8.67
C ASN A 133 29.21 -1.79 7.70
N ILE A 134 29.64 -0.65 8.24
CA ILE A 134 30.25 0.44 7.49
C ILE A 134 31.77 0.27 7.51
N SER A 135 32.40 0.40 6.35
CA SER A 135 33.85 0.34 6.23
C SER A 135 34.48 1.62 6.77
N THR A 136 35.42 1.48 7.70
CA THR A 136 36.16 2.60 8.29
C THR A 136 37.68 2.37 8.20
N PRO A 137 38.51 3.41 8.35
CA PRO A 137 39.97 3.24 8.41
C PRO A 137 40.45 2.30 9.54
N ASP A 138 39.69 2.20 10.63
CA ASP A 138 40.02 1.38 11.80
C ASP A 138 39.41 -0.04 11.74
N GLY A 139 38.79 -0.40 10.60
CA GLY A 139 38.08 -1.65 10.39
C GLY A 139 36.58 -1.44 10.15
N LYS A 140 35.81 -2.53 10.16
CA LYS A 140 34.35 -2.44 9.99
C LYS A 140 33.68 -2.10 11.31
N ALA A 141 32.74 -1.17 11.29
CA ALA A 141 31.90 -0.82 12.44
C ALA A 141 30.42 -0.97 12.07
N ASN A 142 29.61 -1.51 12.98
CA ASN A 142 28.17 -1.63 12.73
C ASN A 142 27.54 -0.23 12.64
N ILE A 143 26.56 -0.05 11.75
CA ILE A 143 25.90 1.24 11.53
C ILE A 143 25.32 1.85 12.81
N LYS A 144 24.90 1.03 13.78
CA LYS A 144 24.37 1.47 15.09
C LYS A 144 25.44 2.11 15.98
N ASP A 145 26.70 1.78 15.74
CA ASP A 145 27.83 2.24 16.53
C ASP A 145 28.56 3.43 15.88
N ILE A 146 28.17 3.81 14.66
CA ILE A 146 28.71 4.98 13.96
C ILE A 146 28.23 6.26 14.64
N LYS A 147 29.16 7.21 14.82
CA LYS A 147 28.91 8.51 15.46
C LYS A 147 29.45 9.64 14.59
N VAL A 148 28.84 10.81 14.72
CA VAL A 148 29.35 12.05 14.13
C VAL A 148 30.81 12.26 14.58
N GLY A 149 31.69 12.59 13.63
CA GLY A 149 33.14 12.75 13.82
C GLY A 149 33.96 11.48 13.59
N MET A 150 33.34 10.30 13.51
CA MET A 150 34.05 9.08 13.09
C MET A 150 34.47 9.19 11.63
N SER A 151 35.59 8.57 11.27
CA SER A 151 36.02 8.47 9.88
C SER A 151 35.40 7.22 9.24
N VAL A 152 34.87 7.35 8.03
CA VAL A 152 34.39 6.23 7.19
C VAL A 152 35.10 6.29 5.85
N TRP A 153 35.15 5.16 5.14
CA TRP A 153 35.60 5.16 3.76
C TRP A 153 34.49 5.68 2.84
N SER A 154 34.87 6.59 1.96
CA SER A 154 34.04 7.18 0.91
C SER A 154 34.84 7.27 -0.39
N VAL A 155 34.25 7.82 -1.45
CA VAL A 155 34.96 8.16 -2.69
C VAL A 155 34.91 9.65 -2.99
N ASN A 156 35.97 10.18 -3.56
CA ASN A 156 35.98 11.55 -4.11
C ASN A 156 35.32 11.58 -5.50
N ALA A 157 35.21 12.77 -6.12
CA ALA A 157 34.57 12.93 -7.43
C ALA A 157 35.23 12.13 -8.58
N VAL A 158 36.48 11.70 -8.42
CA VAL A 158 37.19 10.87 -9.42
C VAL A 158 37.15 9.37 -9.11
N GLY A 159 36.48 8.96 -8.03
CA GLY A 159 36.27 7.56 -7.66
C GLY A 159 37.38 6.96 -6.79
N GLU A 160 38.32 7.76 -6.29
CA GLU A 160 39.35 7.28 -5.38
C GLU A 160 38.82 7.15 -3.95
N GLN A 161 39.21 6.09 -3.27
CA GLN A 161 38.86 5.87 -1.88
C GLN A 161 39.52 6.92 -0.97
N VAL A 162 38.71 7.60 -0.17
CA VAL A 162 39.15 8.65 0.77
C VAL A 162 38.52 8.42 2.15
N ALA A 163 39.25 8.77 3.21
CA ALA A 163 38.69 8.82 4.54
C ALA A 163 37.91 10.13 4.71
N SER A 164 36.65 10.03 5.11
CA SER A 164 35.75 11.18 5.27
C SER A 164 35.09 11.14 6.64
N LYS A 165 34.83 12.32 7.22
CA LYS A 165 34.22 12.44 8.54
C LYS A 165 32.71 12.34 8.42
N VAL A 166 32.11 11.48 9.24
CA VAL A 166 30.67 11.46 9.43
C VAL A 166 30.23 12.80 10.01
N ILE A 167 29.41 13.53 9.29
CA ILE A 167 28.87 14.83 9.72
C ILE A 167 27.44 14.70 10.21
N TYR A 168 26.75 13.63 9.84
CA TYR A 168 25.37 13.40 10.24
C TYR A 168 25.02 11.91 10.27
N ILE A 169 24.20 11.52 11.23
CA ILE A 169 23.63 10.17 11.36
C ILE A 169 22.14 10.33 11.56
N SER A 170 21.35 9.53 10.84
CA SER A 170 19.92 9.46 11.05
C SER A 170 19.46 8.03 11.24
N HIS A 171 18.34 7.89 11.93
CA HIS A 171 17.64 6.63 12.02
C HIS A 171 16.14 6.88 11.97
N SER A 172 15.38 5.97 11.38
CA SER A 172 13.92 6.08 11.33
C SER A 172 13.31 4.84 11.97
N ASP A 173 12.27 5.04 12.78
CA ASP A 173 11.47 3.93 13.29
C ASP A 173 10.75 3.24 12.10
N ALA A 174 10.83 1.91 12.08
CA ALA A 174 10.29 1.05 11.05
C ALA A 174 9.13 0.20 11.61
N PRO A 175 7.95 0.20 10.96
CA PRO A 175 6.84 -0.64 11.36
C PRO A 175 7.15 -2.13 11.15
N LYS A 176 6.43 -3.04 11.82
CA LYS A 176 6.59 -4.50 11.62
C LYS A 176 6.30 -4.98 10.20
N THR A 177 5.54 -4.20 9.44
CA THR A 177 5.25 -4.46 8.02
C THR A 177 6.35 -3.95 7.10
N HIS A 178 7.41 -3.34 7.66
CA HIS A 178 8.52 -2.83 6.88
C HIS A 178 9.26 -3.96 6.19
N LYS A 179 9.64 -3.71 4.94
CA LYS A 179 10.42 -4.62 4.12
C LYS A 179 11.63 -3.91 3.54
N VAL A 180 12.68 -4.70 3.35
CA VAL A 180 13.96 -4.28 2.78
C VAL A 180 14.28 -5.13 1.56
N VAL A 181 15.05 -4.57 0.65
CA VAL A 181 15.66 -5.28 -0.46
C VAL A 181 16.92 -5.96 0.05
N HIS A 182 16.95 -7.29 -0.04
CA HIS A 182 18.14 -8.11 0.09
C HIS A 182 18.80 -8.25 -1.28
N MET A 183 19.91 -7.55 -1.46
CA MET A 183 20.73 -7.59 -2.67
C MET A 183 21.95 -8.46 -2.44
N ILE A 184 22.19 -9.44 -3.32
CA ILE A 184 23.38 -10.32 -3.29
C ILE A 184 24.15 -10.16 -4.61
N LEU A 185 25.46 -9.97 -4.50
CA LEU A 185 26.40 -9.89 -5.61
C LEU A 185 27.08 -11.25 -5.88
N SER A 186 27.64 -11.41 -7.08
CA SER A 186 28.29 -12.66 -7.53
C SER A 186 29.55 -13.04 -6.76
N ASP A 187 30.12 -12.11 -6.01
CA ASP A 187 31.28 -12.30 -5.14
C ASP A 187 30.90 -12.53 -3.67
N SER A 188 29.61 -12.78 -3.40
CA SER A 188 29.03 -13.05 -2.06
C SER A 188 28.88 -11.84 -1.15
N ARG A 189 29.15 -10.62 -1.63
CA ARG A 189 28.74 -9.41 -0.90
C ARG A 189 27.22 -9.30 -0.92
N GLU A 190 26.65 -8.91 0.21
CA GLU A 190 25.21 -8.76 0.37
C GLU A 190 24.85 -7.57 1.27
N VAL A 191 23.70 -6.95 1.01
CA VAL A 191 23.21 -5.82 1.80
C VAL A 191 21.68 -5.83 1.85
N TRP A 192 21.14 -5.37 2.97
CA TRP A 192 19.71 -5.14 3.18
C TRP A 192 19.45 -3.65 3.29
N VAL A 193 18.72 -3.11 2.32
CA VAL A 193 18.47 -1.67 2.22
C VAL A 193 17.07 -1.39 1.72
N SER A 194 16.57 -0.18 1.90
CA SER A 194 15.31 0.24 1.30
C SER A 194 15.36 0.26 -0.22
N GLN A 195 14.21 0.00 -0.85
CA GLN A 195 14.10 -0.04 -2.32
C GLN A 195 14.59 1.24 -2.99
N ASN A 196 14.33 2.40 -2.37
CA ASN A 196 14.69 3.72 -2.91
C ASN A 196 16.09 4.20 -2.48
N HIS A 197 16.89 3.33 -1.86
CA HIS A 197 18.25 3.71 -1.50
C HIS A 197 19.11 3.90 -2.76
N PRO A 198 19.85 5.01 -2.90
CA PRO A 198 20.64 5.26 -4.08
C PRO A 198 21.88 4.36 -4.09
N THR A 199 22.18 3.92 -5.29
CA THR A 199 23.44 3.30 -5.67
C THR A 199 24.46 4.38 -6.05
N ALA A 200 25.73 4.03 -6.08
CA ALA A 200 26.82 4.94 -6.43
C ALA A 200 26.80 5.40 -7.91
N ASN A 201 26.05 4.71 -8.78
CA ASN A 201 25.85 5.11 -10.18
C ASN A 201 24.51 5.84 -10.42
N GLY A 202 23.82 6.26 -9.35
CA GLY A 202 22.62 7.10 -9.44
C GLY A 202 21.31 6.34 -9.73
N LEU A 203 21.34 5.01 -9.75
CA LEU A 203 20.12 4.18 -9.78
C LEU A 203 19.58 3.95 -8.36
N LEU A 204 18.36 3.43 -8.25
CA LEU A 204 17.85 2.91 -6.98
C LEU A 204 18.22 1.44 -6.85
N VAL A 205 18.53 0.99 -5.63
CA VAL A 205 18.82 -0.44 -5.38
C VAL A 205 17.65 -1.33 -5.80
N GLY A 206 16.42 -0.85 -5.62
CA GLY A 206 15.21 -1.49 -6.08
C GLY A 206 15.03 -1.62 -7.59
N ASP A 207 15.78 -0.87 -8.38
CA ASP A 207 15.72 -0.90 -9.85
C ASP A 207 16.70 -1.87 -10.47
N LEU A 208 17.65 -2.37 -9.68
CA LEU A 208 18.61 -3.39 -10.11
C LEU A 208 17.91 -4.73 -10.39
N ARG A 209 18.43 -5.46 -11.36
CA ARG A 209 17.89 -6.75 -11.83
C ARG A 209 19.00 -7.80 -11.87
N PHE A 210 18.57 -9.06 -11.84
CA PHE A 210 19.47 -10.21 -12.02
C PHE A 210 20.34 -10.03 -13.28
N GLY A 211 21.66 -10.19 -13.15
CA GLY A 211 22.60 -10.05 -14.26
C GLY A 211 23.16 -8.65 -14.49
N ASP A 212 22.61 -7.62 -13.84
CA ASP A 212 23.19 -6.27 -13.90
C ASP A 212 24.60 -6.25 -13.29
N LYS A 213 25.45 -5.34 -13.75
CA LYS A 213 26.77 -5.12 -13.16
C LYS A 213 26.71 -3.97 -12.16
N TYR A 214 27.19 -4.21 -10.95
CA TYR A 214 27.26 -3.21 -9.90
C TYR A 214 28.49 -3.40 -9.03
N ASP A 215 29.18 -2.30 -8.73
CA ASP A 215 30.35 -2.24 -7.84
C ASP A 215 31.40 -3.34 -8.13
N GLY A 216 31.70 -3.57 -9.41
CA GLY A 216 32.69 -4.57 -9.85
C GLY A 216 32.19 -6.03 -9.90
N ALA A 217 30.95 -6.32 -9.50
CA ALA A 217 30.35 -7.65 -9.51
C ALA A 217 29.04 -7.70 -10.32
N THR A 218 28.43 -8.89 -10.43
CA THR A 218 27.13 -9.09 -11.08
C THR A 218 26.04 -9.34 -10.03
N ILE A 219 24.86 -8.76 -10.19
CA ILE A 219 23.70 -9.00 -9.33
C ILE A 219 23.24 -10.46 -9.45
N ARG A 220 23.21 -11.18 -8.32
CA ARG A 220 22.70 -12.55 -8.20
C ARG A 220 21.27 -12.61 -7.72
N SER A 221 20.85 -11.69 -6.86
CA SER A 221 19.46 -11.57 -6.42
C SER A 221 19.16 -10.19 -5.87
N VAL A 222 17.90 -9.77 -6.01
CA VAL A 222 17.33 -8.55 -5.46
C VAL A 222 15.92 -8.90 -5.00
N ASN A 223 15.80 -9.36 -3.74
CA ASN A 223 14.55 -9.88 -3.20
C ASN A 223 14.02 -8.98 -2.09
N ILE A 224 12.70 -8.84 -2.01
CA ILE A 224 12.07 -8.10 -0.91
C ILE A 224 11.86 -9.06 0.27
N GLU A 225 12.45 -8.74 1.41
CA GLU A 225 12.40 -9.51 2.65
C GLU A 225 11.75 -8.71 3.78
N SER A 226 11.16 -9.41 4.75
CA SER A 226 10.62 -8.74 5.94
C SER A 226 11.76 -8.20 6.80
N TYR A 227 11.66 -6.93 7.21
CA TYR A 227 12.63 -6.34 8.11
C TYR A 227 12.43 -6.85 9.55
N TRP A 228 13.53 -7.20 10.21
CA TRP A 228 13.50 -7.86 11.52
C TRP A 228 13.69 -6.89 12.70
N ASP A 229 14.14 -5.66 12.45
CA ASP A 229 14.38 -4.66 13.48
C ASP A 229 13.30 -3.55 13.44
N ASN A 230 13.31 -2.69 14.46
CA ASN A 230 12.36 -1.58 14.57
C ASN A 230 12.93 -0.23 14.15
N LYS A 231 14.20 -0.18 13.75
CA LYS A 231 14.89 1.04 13.32
C LYS A 231 15.74 0.78 12.10
N THR A 232 15.76 1.73 11.19
CA THR A 232 16.65 1.78 10.04
C THR A 232 17.61 2.94 10.18
N TYR A 233 18.70 2.93 9.44
CA TYR A 233 19.80 3.86 9.64
C TYR A 233 20.29 4.44 8.33
N ASP A 234 20.89 5.61 8.36
CA ASP A 234 21.71 6.13 7.28
C ASP A 234 22.76 7.11 7.85
N LEU A 235 23.82 7.36 7.08
CA LEU A 235 24.88 8.29 7.43
C LEU A 235 25.16 9.26 6.29
N LEU A 236 25.65 10.44 6.66
CA LEU A 236 26.24 11.39 5.73
C LEU A 236 27.66 11.72 6.20
N SER A 237 28.60 11.67 5.28
CA SER A 237 29.97 12.12 5.51
C SER A 237 30.23 13.45 4.80
N ASP A 238 31.32 14.14 5.14
CA ASP A 238 31.79 15.35 4.47
C ASP A 238 32.45 15.10 3.10
N SER A 239 32.22 13.92 2.51
CA SER A 239 32.74 13.57 1.20
C SER A 239 31.99 14.33 0.10
N GLU A 240 32.69 14.56 -1.02
CA GLU A 240 32.10 15.22 -2.19
C GLU A 240 30.93 14.42 -2.80
N THR A 241 30.93 13.10 -2.64
CA THR A 241 29.93 12.20 -3.23
C THR A 241 28.80 11.82 -2.29
N GLY A 242 29.01 11.91 -0.97
CA GLY A 242 28.10 11.37 0.04
C GLY A 242 28.03 9.85 0.02
N PHE A 243 28.96 9.15 -0.62
CA PHE A 243 28.96 7.69 -0.72
C PHE A 243 29.66 7.04 0.47
N TYR A 244 29.35 5.78 0.73
CA TYR A 244 30.01 4.97 1.75
C TYR A 244 29.92 3.48 1.38
N TRP A 245 30.80 2.67 1.96
CA TRP A 245 30.69 1.22 1.83
C TRP A 245 29.86 0.62 2.96
N ALA A 246 28.75 -0.01 2.60
CA ALA A 246 27.89 -0.80 3.47
C ALA A 246 28.04 -2.28 3.10
N ASN A 247 28.51 -3.10 4.04
CA ASN A 247 28.86 -4.50 3.80
C ASN A 247 29.78 -4.68 2.58
N ASP A 248 30.78 -3.81 2.43
CA ASP A 248 31.69 -3.74 1.28
C ASP A 248 31.03 -3.44 -0.07
N ILE A 249 29.79 -2.96 -0.08
CA ILE A 249 29.11 -2.49 -1.29
C ILE A 249 29.03 -0.97 -1.23
N LEU A 250 29.57 -0.29 -2.24
CA LEU A 250 29.49 1.17 -2.32
C LEU A 250 28.04 1.58 -2.54
N LEU A 251 27.50 2.48 -1.72
CA LEU A 251 26.14 3.02 -1.84
C LEU A 251 26.16 4.53 -1.62
N GLY A 252 25.10 5.21 -2.06
CA GLY A 252 24.95 6.65 -1.79
C GLY A 252 24.16 6.90 -0.51
N SER A 253 24.51 7.97 0.22
CA SER A 253 23.64 8.48 1.27
C SER A 253 22.32 8.97 0.69
N THR A 254 21.23 8.76 1.42
CA THR A 254 19.94 9.41 1.15
C THR A 254 19.80 10.73 1.90
N LEU A 255 20.75 11.02 2.80
CA LEU A 255 20.77 12.23 3.60
C LEU A 255 21.45 13.35 2.81
N PHE A 256 20.89 14.55 2.93
CA PHE A 256 21.46 15.78 2.40
C PHE A 256 21.53 16.80 3.53
N LEU A 257 22.54 17.67 3.49
CA LEU A 257 22.63 18.75 4.47
C LEU A 257 21.38 19.63 4.33
N PRO A 258 20.68 19.92 5.44
CA PRO A 258 19.61 20.92 5.40
C PRO A 258 20.27 22.27 5.07
N PHE A 259 19.88 22.86 3.94
CA PHE A 259 20.24 24.22 3.57
C PHE A 259 19.69 25.24 4.58
#